data_AF-A0A9D5R9A9-F1
#
_entry.id   AF-A0A9D5R9A9-F1
#
_cell.length_a   1.000
_cell.length_b   1.000
_cell.length_c   1.000
_cell.angle_alpha   90.00
_cell.angle_beta   90.00
_cell.angle_gamma   90.00
#
_symmetry.space_group_name_H-M   'P 1'
#
loop_
_entity.id
_entity.type
_entity.pdbx_description
1 polymer ?
#
loop_
_entity_poly.entity_id
_entity_poly.type
_entity_poly.pdbx_seq_one_letter_code
_entity_poly.pdbx_strand_id
1 'polypeptide(L)'
;MDENMYGVATSEYFVNNHWGGTGEDYANGEVWETGWGSQGFFENAEDESGMIIQTSATCENPGNADIAISKIFTVNESLTGQEELNFTFEFNTFGIDDLENGAEIWFCYTNALGRLPMMKIGMNQSGYSVGFASSDSGLFMGIVPDNDTGVTIEKNKSYVLKLSMRPNKQGNSRLACVLESNGERKVAIVENWELAAIERMQSTGVVSIFVKQDMRAKTPVQLLNLKRVKIDGYREDVKLNTTFVPNDGAKDIRVDQTFSAEFESAVNEIMPEQISVTGEGFNGSVENLKMENDGKKVAFNIAGLKSNSTYTITLSNVYEQGTETAFDYTWSFTTGDSIAFGRARLKNGGDLTLGQNTVVVPYTNSENTAFDVCAVVAVCQGANNRYKIVDAFIEEFTQIDGLNGNLEFDVTLDSNTDRFIKIFMLKDKQTLIPMATEQLLYTAN
;
A
#
# COMPACT_ATOMS: atom_id res chain seq x y z
N MET A 1 -8.78 -28.20 -0.23
CA MET A 1 -7.76 -27.36 0.44
C MET A 1 -7.66 -26.12 -0.41
N ASP A 2 -8.22 -25.01 0.07
CA ASP A 2 -8.14 -23.72 -0.63
C ASP A 2 -6.76 -23.11 -0.38
N GLU A 3 -6.04 -22.76 -1.45
CA GLU A 3 -4.63 -22.35 -1.45
C GLU A 3 -4.36 -20.93 -0.93
N ASN A 4 -5.34 -20.24 -0.34
CA ASN A 4 -5.18 -18.87 0.16
C ASN A 4 -5.11 -18.81 1.71
N MET A 5 -4.38 -19.73 2.34
CA MET A 5 -4.02 -19.59 3.77
C MET A 5 -2.62 -19.02 3.90
N TYR A 6 -2.54 -17.72 4.19
CA TYR A 6 -1.31 -17.01 4.53
C TYR A 6 -0.88 -17.36 5.97
N GLY A 7 -0.35 -18.58 6.16
CA GLY A 7 0.19 -19.04 7.44
C GLY A 7 0.29 -20.55 7.55
N VAL A 8 1.45 -21.06 7.98
CA VAL A 8 1.63 -22.48 8.34
C VAL A 8 1.01 -22.70 9.72
N ALA A 9 -0.13 -23.39 9.77
CA ALA A 9 -0.73 -23.78 11.04
C ALA A 9 0.02 -25.00 11.61
N THR A 10 0.86 -24.80 12.63
CA THR A 10 1.37 -25.89 13.48
C THR A 10 0.49 -25.99 14.72
N SER A 11 -0.16 -27.13 14.93
CA SER A 11 -0.94 -27.36 16.15
C SER A 11 -0.03 -27.86 17.27
N GLU A 12 0.19 -27.03 18.27
CA GLU A 12 0.78 -27.42 19.56
C GLU A 12 -0.23 -27.10 20.67
N TYR A 13 -0.38 -28.02 21.63
CA TYR A 13 -1.34 -27.92 22.74
C TYR A 13 -0.57 -27.63 24.03
N PHE A 14 -0.72 -26.41 24.55
CA PHE A 14 -0.09 -26.02 25.81
C PHE A 14 -1.11 -26.01 26.93
N VAL A 15 -0.78 -26.65 28.06
CA VAL A 15 -1.53 -26.52 29.32
C VAL A 15 -0.69 -25.68 30.29
N ASN A 16 -1.23 -24.54 30.72
CA ASN A 16 -0.53 -23.67 31.67
C ASN A 16 -1.35 -23.51 32.95
N ASN A 17 -0.77 -23.92 34.08
CA ASN A 17 -1.35 -23.75 35.41
C ASN A 17 -0.83 -22.44 36.01
N HIS A 18 -1.73 -21.50 36.30
CA HIS A 18 -1.44 -20.11 36.69
C HIS A 18 -0.53 -19.95 37.94
N TRP A 19 -0.24 -21.03 38.67
CA TRP A 19 0.51 -21.02 39.93
C TRP A 19 1.86 -21.78 39.92
N GLY A 20 2.53 -21.88 38.77
CA GLY A 20 3.98 -22.16 38.73
C GLY A 20 4.42 -23.53 38.19
N GLY A 21 3.58 -24.20 37.39
CA GLY A 21 4.02 -25.34 36.58
C GLY A 21 4.64 -24.88 35.26
N THR A 22 5.78 -25.45 34.88
CA THR A 22 6.32 -25.33 33.52
C THR A 22 5.24 -25.78 32.53
N GLY A 23 5.02 -25.02 31.45
CA GLY A 23 4.11 -25.45 30.38
C GLY A 23 4.60 -26.77 29.82
N GLU A 24 3.87 -27.84 30.09
CA GLU A 24 4.12 -29.16 29.53
C GLU A 24 3.28 -29.32 28.28
N ASP A 25 3.90 -29.85 27.23
CA ASP A 25 3.22 -30.27 26.01
C ASP A 25 2.56 -31.61 26.29
N TYR A 26 1.23 -31.67 26.23
CA TYR A 26 0.49 -32.92 26.38
C TYR A 26 0.11 -33.46 25.00
N ALA A 27 0.19 -34.78 24.83
CA ALA A 27 -0.26 -35.44 23.60
C ALA A 27 -1.78 -35.60 23.56
N ASN A 28 -2.34 -35.80 22.37
CA ASN A 28 -3.77 -36.08 22.20
C ASN A 28 -4.20 -37.30 23.05
N GLY A 29 -5.23 -37.12 23.87
CA GLY A 29 -5.75 -38.12 24.82
C GLY A 29 -4.97 -38.23 26.13
N GLU A 30 -3.88 -37.46 26.30
CA GLU A 30 -3.11 -37.47 27.52
C GLU A 30 -3.86 -36.73 28.63
N VAL A 31 -3.94 -37.38 29.80
CA VAL A 31 -4.55 -36.82 31.00
C VAL A 31 -3.50 -35.98 31.70
N TRP A 32 -3.78 -34.70 31.92
CA TRP A 32 -2.99 -33.87 32.83
C TRP A 32 -3.65 -33.84 34.20
N GLU A 33 -2.80 -33.74 35.23
CA GLU A 33 -3.24 -33.53 36.61
C GLU A 33 -2.82 -32.14 37.05
N THR A 34 -3.73 -31.40 37.68
CA THR A 34 -3.36 -30.18 38.41
C THR A 34 -2.85 -30.58 39.80
N GLY A 35 -1.95 -29.79 40.38
CA GLY A 35 -1.47 -30.00 41.76
C GLY A 35 -2.56 -29.99 42.85
N TRP A 36 -3.82 -29.73 42.47
CA TRP A 36 -5.00 -29.71 43.33
C TRP A 36 -5.90 -30.94 43.12
N GLY A 37 -5.48 -31.92 42.32
CA GLY A 37 -6.22 -33.17 42.09
C GLY A 37 -7.35 -33.06 41.06
N SER A 38 -7.37 -31.98 40.26
CA SER A 38 -8.22 -31.94 39.06
C SER A 38 -7.51 -32.65 37.92
N GLN A 39 -8.27 -33.41 37.14
CA GLN A 39 -7.78 -34.00 35.89
C GLN A 39 -8.48 -33.33 34.72
N GLY A 40 -7.74 -33.16 33.63
CA GLY A 40 -8.32 -32.87 32.35
C GLY A 40 -7.63 -33.69 31.27
N PHE A 41 -8.30 -33.83 30.14
CA PHE A 41 -7.70 -34.37 28.94
C PHE A 41 -8.30 -33.64 27.73
N PHE A 42 -7.60 -33.70 26.61
CA PHE A 42 -8.11 -33.25 25.33
C PHE A 42 -8.10 -34.40 24.36
N GLU A 43 -9.16 -34.48 23.58
CA GLU A 43 -9.23 -35.39 22.45
C GLU A 43 -9.42 -34.57 21.19
N ASN A 44 -8.67 -34.96 20.15
CA ASN A 44 -9.00 -34.61 18.79
C ASN A 44 -10.42 -35.12 18.53
N ALA A 45 -11.28 -34.27 17.98
CA ALA A 45 -12.59 -34.70 17.51
C ALA A 45 -12.42 -35.86 16.50
N GLU A 46 -13.44 -36.73 16.39
CA GLU A 46 -13.39 -37.90 15.49
C GLU A 46 -13.12 -37.54 14.02
N ASP A 47 -13.36 -36.30 13.61
CA ASP A 47 -13.08 -35.75 12.28
C ASP A 47 -11.75 -34.97 12.21
N GLU A 48 -10.88 -35.13 13.22
CA GLU A 48 -9.59 -34.42 13.41
C GLU A 48 -9.72 -32.88 13.49
N SER A 49 -10.95 -32.37 13.53
CA SER A 49 -11.24 -30.95 13.33
C SER A 49 -11.09 -30.14 14.62
N GLY A 50 -11.18 -30.80 15.79
CA GLY A 50 -11.37 -30.09 17.04
C GLY A 50 -10.77 -30.65 18.30
N MET A 51 -11.00 -29.89 19.38
CA MET A 51 -10.54 -30.14 20.73
C MET A 51 -11.76 -30.31 21.62
N ILE A 52 -11.87 -31.45 22.30
CA ILE A 52 -12.83 -31.68 23.38
C ILE A 52 -12.16 -31.25 24.68
N ILE A 53 -12.73 -30.28 25.38
CA ILE A 53 -12.26 -29.86 26.70
C ILE A 53 -13.08 -30.59 27.74
N GLN A 54 -12.43 -31.49 28.47
CA GLN A 54 -13.08 -32.29 29.50
C GLN A 54 -12.32 -32.22 30.81
N THR A 55 -13.05 -32.09 31.91
CA THR A 55 -12.46 -31.97 33.24
C THR A 55 -13.26 -32.72 34.28
N SER A 56 -12.57 -33.28 35.26
CA SER A 56 -13.16 -33.73 36.51
C SER A 56 -12.34 -33.17 37.67
N ALA A 57 -13.02 -32.62 38.67
CA ALA A 57 -12.42 -32.26 39.94
C ALA A 57 -13.03 -33.17 41.00
N THR A 58 -12.25 -34.12 41.52
CA THR A 58 -12.70 -35.02 42.59
C THR A 58 -12.30 -34.53 43.98
N CYS A 59 -11.61 -33.38 44.08
CA CYS A 59 -11.10 -32.87 45.34
C CYS A 59 -12.14 -32.03 46.11
N GLU A 60 -12.13 -32.14 47.44
CA GLU A 60 -13.02 -31.39 48.34
C GLU A 60 -12.71 -29.87 48.35
N ASN A 61 -11.56 -29.44 47.81
CA ASN A 61 -11.08 -28.05 47.85
C ASN A 61 -10.39 -27.63 46.52
N PRO A 62 -11.15 -27.49 45.42
CA PRO A 62 -10.62 -26.96 44.16
C PRO A 62 -10.42 -25.45 44.33
N GLY A 63 -9.21 -25.03 44.73
CA GLY A 63 -8.80 -23.65 44.51
C GLY A 63 -8.76 -23.37 43.00
N ASN A 64 -9.12 -22.14 42.60
CA ASN A 64 -9.19 -21.65 41.21
C ASN A 64 -8.08 -22.25 40.32
N ALA A 65 -8.43 -23.28 39.54
CA ALA A 65 -7.50 -23.92 38.62
C ALA A 65 -7.70 -23.28 37.26
N ASP A 66 -6.96 -22.23 36.97
CA ASP A 66 -6.96 -21.65 35.62
C ASP A 66 -6.24 -22.61 34.67
N ILE A 67 -6.97 -23.23 33.74
CA ILE A 67 -6.41 -24.14 32.74
C ILE A 67 -6.35 -23.42 31.38
N ALA A 68 -5.22 -22.82 31.08
CA ALA A 68 -4.98 -22.32 29.73
C ALA A 68 -4.83 -23.52 28.80
N ILE A 69 -5.77 -23.73 27.90
CA ILE A 69 -5.49 -24.48 26.67
C ILE A 69 -5.16 -23.45 25.60
N SER A 70 -4.34 -23.80 24.61
CA SER A 70 -4.04 -22.90 23.49
C SER A 70 -3.78 -23.76 22.28
N LYS A 71 -4.59 -23.59 21.23
CA LYS A 71 -4.23 -24.06 19.88
C LYS A 71 -3.54 -22.90 19.19
N ILE A 72 -2.24 -23.00 18.97
CA ILE A 72 -1.43 -21.93 18.40
C ILE A 72 -1.63 -21.82 16.90
N PHE A 73 -1.99 -20.64 16.41
CA PHE A 73 -1.94 -20.31 14.99
C PHE A 73 -0.91 -19.20 14.79
N THR A 74 0.26 -19.55 14.28
CA THR A 74 1.32 -18.56 14.04
C THR A 74 1.06 -17.83 12.72
N VAL A 75 0.78 -16.53 12.81
CA VAL A 75 0.80 -15.65 11.64
C VAL A 75 2.24 -15.16 11.49
N ASN A 76 2.96 -15.64 10.47
CA ASN A 76 4.37 -15.33 10.24
C ASN A 76 4.62 -14.00 9.51
N GLU A 77 3.56 -13.30 9.12
CA GLU A 77 3.66 -12.01 8.42
C GLU A 77 3.44 -10.85 9.38
N SER A 78 4.20 -9.78 9.18
CA SER A 78 3.97 -8.55 9.92
C SER A 78 2.61 -7.97 9.52
N LEU A 79 1.78 -7.71 10.53
CA LEU A 79 0.46 -7.12 10.36
C LEU A 79 0.53 -5.61 10.06
N THR A 80 1.74 -5.05 9.91
CA THR A 80 1.95 -3.68 9.44
C THR A 80 1.41 -3.55 8.02
N GLY A 81 0.24 -2.94 7.88
CA GLY A 81 -0.42 -2.70 6.58
C GLY A 81 -1.72 -3.46 6.38
N GLN A 82 -2.12 -4.37 7.28
CA GLN A 82 -3.46 -4.97 7.24
C GLN A 82 -4.47 -4.00 7.84
N GLU A 83 -5.59 -3.79 7.14
CA GLU A 83 -6.68 -2.94 7.62
C GLU A 83 -7.69 -3.72 8.47
N GLU A 84 -7.77 -5.04 8.31
CA GLU A 84 -8.71 -5.86 9.06
C GLU A 84 -8.21 -7.32 9.20
N LEU A 85 -8.35 -7.90 10.39
CA LEU A 85 -8.11 -9.31 10.66
C LEU A 85 -9.40 -10.00 11.05
N ASN A 86 -9.68 -11.10 10.39
CA ASN A 86 -10.89 -11.88 10.59
C ASN A 86 -10.53 -13.27 11.13
N PHE A 87 -11.03 -13.59 12.32
CA PHE A 87 -10.90 -14.90 12.95
C PHE A 87 -12.26 -15.58 12.89
N THR A 88 -12.35 -16.76 12.30
CA THR A 88 -13.57 -17.58 12.30
C THR A 88 -13.36 -18.82 13.13
N PHE A 89 -14.19 -19.03 14.15
CA PHE A 89 -14.25 -20.23 14.98
C PHE A 89 -15.56 -20.95 14.72
N GLU A 90 -15.50 -22.19 14.27
CA GLU A 90 -16.66 -23.07 14.19
C GLU A 90 -16.62 -24.03 15.38
N PHE A 91 -17.68 -24.08 16.19
CA PHE A 91 -17.72 -24.96 17.37
C PHE A 91 -19.11 -25.50 17.68
N ASN A 92 -19.16 -26.60 18.42
CA ASN A 92 -20.36 -27.12 19.05
C ASN A 92 -20.32 -26.89 20.56
N THR A 93 -21.49 -26.61 21.14
CA THR A 93 -21.73 -26.66 22.58
C THR A 93 -22.34 -28.00 22.97
N PHE A 94 -22.26 -28.36 24.25
CA PHE A 94 -22.80 -29.60 24.79
C PHE A 94 -23.75 -29.37 25.98
N GLY A 95 -24.36 -30.43 26.48
CA GLY A 95 -25.09 -30.43 27.74
C GLY A 95 -24.12 -30.29 28.92
N ILE A 96 -24.33 -29.26 29.74
CA ILE A 96 -23.51 -28.94 30.92
C ILE A 96 -24.26 -29.24 32.23
N ASP A 97 -25.17 -30.21 32.20
CA ASP A 97 -26.10 -30.47 33.33
C ASP A 97 -25.36 -30.98 34.60
N ASP A 98 -24.19 -31.59 34.42
CA ASP A 98 -23.33 -32.09 35.51
C ASP A 98 -22.34 -31.04 36.05
N LEU A 99 -22.40 -29.80 35.52
CA LEU A 99 -21.53 -28.72 35.94
C LEU A 99 -22.07 -28.07 37.24
N GLU A 100 -21.37 -28.25 38.36
CA GLU A 100 -21.79 -27.70 39.66
C GLU A 100 -21.52 -26.19 39.79
N ASN A 101 -20.43 -25.71 39.18
CA ASN A 101 -19.97 -24.32 39.21
C ASN A 101 -19.67 -23.79 37.82
N GLY A 102 -19.64 -22.47 37.63
CA GLY A 102 -19.45 -21.91 36.30
C GLY A 102 -18.08 -22.18 35.66
N ALA A 103 -18.03 -22.17 34.33
CA ALA A 103 -16.81 -22.24 33.52
C ALA A 103 -16.77 -21.08 32.53
N GLU A 104 -15.59 -20.61 32.14
CA GLU A 104 -15.46 -19.58 31.10
C GLU A 104 -14.50 -20.03 29.99
N ILE A 105 -14.94 -19.96 28.73
CA ILE A 105 -14.08 -20.13 27.55
C ILE A 105 -13.80 -18.76 26.96
N TRP A 106 -12.54 -18.42 26.77
CA TRP A 106 -12.05 -17.15 26.27
C TRP A 106 -11.38 -17.34 24.91
N PHE A 107 -11.79 -16.53 23.93
CA PHE A 107 -11.14 -16.45 22.63
C PHE A 107 -10.15 -15.29 22.67
N CYS A 108 -8.87 -15.57 22.46
CA CYS A 108 -7.77 -14.64 22.68
C CYS A 108 -6.86 -14.54 21.45
N TYR A 109 -6.27 -13.38 21.26
CA TYR A 109 -5.11 -13.17 20.41
C TYR A 109 -3.91 -12.90 21.33
N THR A 110 -2.79 -13.58 21.14
CA THR A 110 -1.61 -13.51 22.02
C THR A 110 -0.38 -13.20 21.18
N ASN A 111 0.51 -12.34 21.64
CA ASN A 111 1.78 -12.10 20.98
C ASN A 111 2.88 -11.85 22.01
N ALA A 112 4.05 -11.44 21.54
CA ALA A 112 5.20 -11.13 22.39
C ALA A 112 4.91 -10.05 23.46
N LEU A 113 3.93 -9.18 23.22
CA LEU A 113 3.56 -8.10 24.12
C LEU A 113 2.43 -8.50 25.10
N GLY A 114 1.84 -9.69 24.94
CA GLY A 114 0.88 -10.26 25.88
C GLY A 114 -0.38 -10.82 25.23
N ARG A 115 -1.37 -11.17 26.06
CA ARG A 115 -2.65 -11.73 25.64
C ARG A 115 -3.73 -10.65 25.53
N LEU A 116 -4.57 -10.76 24.51
CA LEU A 116 -5.67 -9.86 24.17
C LEU A 116 -6.97 -10.69 24.08
N PRO A 117 -7.80 -10.72 25.13
CA PRO A 117 -9.07 -11.42 25.08
C PRO A 117 -10.08 -10.65 24.23
N MET A 118 -10.79 -11.38 23.39
CA MET A 118 -11.74 -10.83 22.42
C MET A 118 -13.18 -11.14 22.83
N MET A 119 -13.46 -12.39 23.23
CA MET A 119 -14.80 -12.85 23.62
C MET A 119 -14.69 -13.88 24.75
N LYS A 120 -15.70 -13.95 25.62
CA LYS A 120 -15.90 -15.05 26.56
C LYS A 120 -17.26 -15.74 26.41
N ILE A 121 -17.29 -17.04 26.66
CA ILE A 121 -18.48 -17.85 26.85
C ILE A 121 -18.47 -18.33 28.29
N GLY A 122 -19.33 -17.76 29.13
CA GLY A 122 -19.62 -18.27 30.46
C GLY A 122 -20.60 -19.44 30.38
N MET A 123 -20.42 -20.42 31.25
CA MET A 123 -21.25 -21.61 31.37
C MET A 123 -21.62 -21.76 32.84
N ASN A 124 -22.88 -22.04 33.14
CA ASN A 124 -23.32 -22.44 34.48
C ASN A 124 -24.56 -23.35 34.36
N GLN A 125 -25.10 -23.81 35.50
CA GLN A 125 -26.31 -24.65 35.51
C GLN A 125 -27.50 -24.00 34.80
N SER A 126 -27.60 -22.67 34.83
CA SER A 126 -28.67 -21.91 34.18
C SER A 126 -28.49 -21.79 32.66
N GLY A 127 -27.31 -22.12 32.12
CA GLY A 127 -27.04 -22.12 30.68
C GLY A 127 -25.72 -21.44 30.31
N TYR A 128 -25.64 -20.97 29.08
CA TYR A 128 -24.48 -20.22 28.59
C TYR A 128 -24.78 -18.72 28.61
N SER A 129 -23.78 -17.94 29.00
CA SER A 129 -23.73 -16.48 28.80
C SER A 129 -22.61 -16.14 27.84
N VAL A 130 -22.83 -15.13 27.01
CA VAL A 130 -21.74 -14.53 26.23
C VAL A 130 -21.35 -13.23 26.91
N GLY A 131 -20.06 -13.11 27.20
CA GLY A 131 -19.46 -11.85 27.59
C GLY A 131 -18.46 -11.41 26.54
N PHE A 132 -18.23 -10.11 26.50
CA PHE A 132 -17.07 -9.54 25.83
C PHE A 132 -16.07 -9.14 26.91
N ALA A 133 -14.79 -9.05 26.58
CA ALA A 133 -13.79 -8.66 27.56
C ALA A 133 -14.20 -7.34 28.24
N SER A 134 -14.35 -7.36 29.57
CA SER A 134 -14.76 -6.22 30.41
C SER A 134 -13.76 -6.00 31.56
N SER A 135 -13.76 -4.78 32.09
CA SER A 135 -12.76 -4.15 32.96
C SER A 135 -12.45 -4.77 34.34
N ASP A 136 -13.12 -5.84 34.75
CA ASP A 136 -13.23 -6.13 36.20
C ASP A 136 -12.28 -7.24 36.70
N SER A 137 -11.34 -7.72 35.86
CA SER A 137 -10.29 -8.65 36.30
C SER A 137 -8.91 -8.21 35.81
N GLY A 138 -8.02 -7.95 36.77
CA GLY A 138 -6.77 -7.18 36.63
C GLY A 138 -5.65 -7.75 35.74
N LEU A 139 -5.97 -8.60 34.77
CA LEU A 139 -5.04 -9.06 33.75
C LEU A 139 -5.48 -8.73 32.32
N PHE A 140 -6.70 -8.20 32.13
CA PHE A 140 -7.33 -8.06 30.81
C PHE A 140 -8.14 -6.76 30.71
N MET A 141 -7.56 -5.71 30.12
CA MET A 141 -8.19 -4.39 30.01
C MET A 141 -8.87 -4.22 28.64
N GLY A 142 -10.18 -3.98 28.64
CA GLY A 142 -10.98 -3.71 27.44
C GLY A 142 -12.33 -3.07 27.80
N ILE A 143 -12.83 -2.19 26.92
CA ILE A 143 -14.06 -1.40 27.10
C ILE A 143 -15.30 -2.29 26.94
N VAL A 144 -16.31 -2.07 27.79
CA VAL A 144 -17.62 -2.73 27.73
C VAL A 144 -18.26 -2.45 26.34
N PRO A 145 -18.78 -3.45 25.63
CA PRO A 145 -19.45 -3.21 24.35
C PRO A 145 -20.60 -2.22 24.52
N ASP A 146 -20.80 -1.34 23.54
CA ASP A 146 -21.76 -0.22 23.64
C ASP A 146 -23.22 -0.67 23.80
N ASN A 147 -23.52 -1.96 23.59
CA ASN A 147 -24.86 -2.53 23.70
C ASN A 147 -24.86 -3.89 24.42
N ASP A 148 -25.87 -4.13 25.26
CA ASP A 148 -26.20 -5.47 25.74
C ASP A 148 -26.60 -6.34 24.54
N THR A 149 -25.79 -7.35 24.25
CA THR A 149 -25.91 -8.08 23.00
C THR A 149 -27.08 -9.07 22.98
N GLY A 150 -27.66 -9.40 24.15
CA GLY A 150 -28.73 -10.41 24.24
C GLY A 150 -28.32 -11.77 23.65
N VAL A 151 -27.01 -12.05 23.56
CA VAL A 151 -26.48 -13.25 22.95
C VAL A 151 -26.59 -14.40 23.94
N THR A 152 -27.62 -15.24 23.76
CA THR A 152 -27.74 -16.54 24.41
C THR A 152 -27.12 -17.62 23.52
N ILE A 153 -26.28 -18.46 24.11
CA ILE A 153 -25.81 -19.70 23.51
C ILE A 153 -26.68 -20.83 24.09
N GLU A 154 -27.13 -21.72 23.22
CA GLU A 154 -27.95 -22.88 23.55
C GLU A 154 -27.06 -24.12 23.69
N LYS A 155 -27.51 -25.07 24.52
CA LYS A 155 -26.87 -26.40 24.65
C LYS A 155 -27.03 -27.18 23.35
N ASN A 156 -26.06 -28.04 23.02
CA ASN A 156 -26.12 -28.99 21.91
C ASN A 156 -26.34 -28.33 20.54
N LYS A 157 -25.71 -27.18 20.29
CA LYS A 157 -25.85 -26.41 19.04
C LYS A 157 -24.50 -26.07 18.42
N SER A 158 -24.52 -25.85 17.11
CA SER A 158 -23.34 -25.42 16.33
C SER A 158 -23.35 -23.92 16.12
N TYR A 159 -22.17 -23.30 16.24
CA TYR A 159 -21.94 -21.88 16.16
C TYR A 159 -20.79 -21.56 15.21
N VAL A 160 -20.90 -20.42 14.54
CA VAL A 160 -19.82 -19.77 13.80
C VAL A 160 -19.57 -18.41 14.45
N LEU A 161 -18.44 -18.27 15.12
CA LEU A 161 -17.98 -17.01 15.70
C LEU A 161 -16.99 -16.36 14.77
N LYS A 162 -17.29 -15.16 14.29
CA LYS A 162 -16.40 -14.32 13.48
C LYS A 162 -15.96 -13.12 14.30
N LEU A 163 -14.67 -12.96 14.52
CA LEU A 163 -14.06 -11.80 15.17
C LEU A 163 -13.31 -11.01 14.12
N SER A 164 -13.74 -9.78 13.87
CA SER A 164 -13.11 -8.82 12.96
C SER A 164 -12.41 -7.74 13.77
N MET A 165 -11.13 -7.53 13.51
CA MET A 165 -10.28 -6.56 14.20
C MET A 165 -9.76 -5.56 13.17
N ARG A 166 -10.18 -4.29 13.28
CA ARG A 166 -9.75 -3.20 12.39
C ARG A 166 -9.01 -2.13 13.18
N PRO A 167 -7.71 -1.90 12.93
CA PRO A 167 -7.00 -0.74 13.46
C PRO A 167 -7.67 0.53 12.93
N ASN A 168 -7.97 1.51 13.78
CA ASN A 168 -8.46 2.81 13.30
C ASN A 168 -7.26 3.75 13.06
N LYS A 169 -7.23 4.38 11.87
CA LYS A 169 -6.21 5.36 11.45
C LYS A 169 -6.08 6.58 12.39
N GLN A 170 -7.06 6.80 13.28
CA GLN A 170 -7.10 7.92 14.24
C GLN A 170 -6.58 7.59 15.66
N GLY A 171 -5.89 6.47 15.86
CA GLY A 171 -5.29 6.12 17.16
C GLY A 171 -6.23 5.38 18.13
N ASN A 172 -7.40 4.95 17.65
CA ASN A 172 -8.27 4.02 18.36
C ASN A 172 -8.27 2.67 17.62
N SER A 173 -8.96 1.67 18.14
CA SER A 173 -9.23 0.42 17.38
C SER A 173 -10.66 -0.02 17.57
N ARG A 174 -11.16 -0.76 16.58
CA ARG A 174 -12.49 -1.36 16.62
C ARG A 174 -12.37 -2.87 16.55
N LEU A 175 -12.90 -3.55 17.55
CA LEU A 175 -13.17 -4.99 17.50
C LEU A 175 -14.66 -5.16 17.22
N ALA A 176 -14.99 -5.83 16.12
CA ALA A 176 -16.33 -6.29 15.84
C ALA A 176 -16.38 -7.81 16.04
N CYS A 177 -17.30 -8.28 16.87
CA CYS A 177 -17.61 -9.68 17.02
C CYS A 177 -18.96 -9.97 16.39
N VAL A 178 -19.05 -11.02 15.60
CA VAL A 178 -20.28 -11.53 15.00
C VAL A 178 -20.43 -13.00 15.39
N LEU A 179 -21.50 -13.34 16.11
CA LEU A 179 -21.85 -14.73 16.39
C LEU A 179 -23.03 -15.13 15.51
N GLU A 180 -22.87 -16.23 14.78
CA GLU A 180 -23.90 -16.81 13.89
C GLU A 180 -24.29 -18.22 14.35
N SER A 181 -25.60 -18.50 14.35
CA SER A 181 -26.15 -19.85 14.61
C SER A 181 -27.49 -20.01 13.91
N ASN A 182 -27.65 -21.08 13.11
CA ASN A 182 -28.89 -21.39 12.38
C ASN A 182 -29.48 -20.22 11.56
N GLY A 183 -28.62 -19.37 10.98
CA GLY A 183 -29.04 -18.20 10.20
C GLY A 183 -29.37 -16.96 11.04
N GLU A 184 -29.39 -17.06 12.37
CA GLU A 184 -29.42 -15.89 13.24
C GLU A 184 -28.01 -15.30 13.37
N ARG A 185 -27.93 -13.97 13.34
CA ARG A 185 -26.68 -13.21 13.42
C ARG A 185 -26.77 -12.19 14.55
N LYS A 186 -25.81 -12.20 15.46
CA LYS A 186 -25.68 -11.23 16.55
C LYS A 186 -24.33 -10.52 16.47
N VAL A 187 -24.29 -9.22 16.73
CA VAL A 187 -23.10 -8.38 16.57
C VAL A 187 -22.81 -7.62 17.85
N ALA A 188 -21.55 -7.66 18.27
CA ALA A 188 -21.00 -6.82 19.33
C ALA A 188 -19.89 -5.94 18.73
N ILE A 189 -19.83 -4.68 19.14
CA ILE A 189 -18.78 -3.77 18.72
C ILE A 189 -18.15 -3.21 19.99
N VAL A 190 -16.82 -3.26 20.05
CA VAL A 190 -16.02 -2.57 21.05
C VAL A 190 -15.27 -1.46 20.33
N GLU A 191 -15.66 -0.22 20.61
CA GLU A 191 -14.96 0.97 20.16
C GLU A 191 -13.89 1.39 21.18
N ASN A 192 -12.83 2.06 20.71
CA ASN A 192 -11.77 2.66 21.55
C ASN A 192 -10.90 1.66 22.33
N TRP A 193 -10.50 0.57 21.70
CA TRP A 193 -9.46 -0.29 22.26
C TRP A 193 -8.12 0.47 22.42
N GLU A 194 -7.42 0.24 23.54
CA GLU A 194 -6.20 0.97 23.92
C GLU A 194 -5.12 0.91 22.83
N LEU A 195 -4.40 2.01 22.62
CA LEU A 195 -3.31 2.15 21.65
C LEU A 195 -2.24 1.05 21.79
N ALA A 196 -1.96 0.62 23.03
CA ALA A 196 -1.03 -0.47 23.29
C ALA A 196 -1.45 -1.76 22.57
N ALA A 197 -2.76 -2.07 22.51
CA ALA A 197 -3.27 -3.23 21.77
C ALA A 197 -3.00 -3.14 20.26
N ILE A 198 -2.88 -1.93 19.69
CA ILE A 198 -2.53 -1.70 18.29
C ILE A 198 -1.07 -2.09 18.03
N GLU A 199 -0.16 -1.64 18.87
CA GLU A 199 1.26 -1.99 18.79
C GLU A 199 1.46 -3.50 19.00
N ARG A 200 0.66 -4.11 19.89
CA ARG A 200 0.56 -5.57 20.02
C ARG A 200 0.20 -6.19 18.67
N MET A 201 -0.91 -5.79 18.07
CA MET A 201 -1.38 -6.34 16.79
C MET A 201 -0.37 -6.23 15.66
N GLN A 202 0.57 -5.29 15.67
CA GLN A 202 1.56 -5.14 14.58
C GLN A 202 2.68 -6.20 14.61
N SER A 203 2.79 -6.96 15.70
CA SER A 203 3.76 -8.05 15.86
C SER A 203 3.20 -9.41 15.45
N THR A 204 4.08 -10.36 15.12
CA THR A 204 3.69 -11.76 14.93
C THR A 204 2.96 -12.27 16.19
N GLY A 205 1.82 -12.91 15.96
CA GLY A 205 0.92 -13.33 17.03
C GLY A 205 0.33 -14.71 16.80
N VAL A 206 -0.36 -15.14 17.83
CA VAL A 206 -0.92 -16.47 18.05
C VAL A 206 -2.36 -16.30 18.47
N VAL A 207 -3.29 -16.88 17.72
CA VAL A 207 -4.65 -17.04 18.20
C VAL A 207 -4.68 -18.18 19.22
N SER A 208 -5.37 -18.01 20.33
CA SER A 208 -5.49 -19.01 21.39
C SER A 208 -6.91 -19.04 21.98
N ILE A 209 -7.30 -20.19 22.53
CA ILE A 209 -8.60 -20.37 23.22
C ILE A 209 -8.31 -20.80 24.65
N PHE A 210 -8.46 -19.87 25.58
CA PHE A 210 -8.19 -20.07 27.01
C PHE A 210 -9.44 -20.57 27.75
N VAL A 211 -9.30 -21.45 28.73
CA VAL A 211 -10.44 -21.86 29.56
C VAL A 211 -10.17 -21.52 31.02
N LYS A 212 -10.93 -20.58 31.57
CA LYS A 212 -10.92 -20.33 33.00
C LYS A 212 -11.82 -21.34 33.69
N GLN A 213 -11.30 -22.04 34.68
CA GLN A 213 -12.07 -23.07 35.38
C GLN A 213 -12.15 -22.79 36.87
N ASP A 214 -13.35 -22.47 37.33
CA ASP A 214 -13.79 -22.74 38.70
C ASP A 214 -14.71 -23.97 38.69
N MET A 215 -14.36 -24.98 37.89
CA MET A 215 -15.26 -26.10 37.60
C MET A 215 -15.26 -27.14 38.71
N ARG A 216 -16.46 -27.55 39.08
CA ARG A 216 -16.74 -28.80 39.79
C ARG A 216 -17.69 -29.61 38.91
N ALA A 217 -17.29 -30.82 38.57
CA ALA A 217 -18.15 -31.75 37.85
C ALA A 217 -17.94 -33.14 38.44
N LYS A 218 -19.04 -33.81 38.77
CA LYS A 218 -19.01 -35.17 39.35
C LYS A 218 -18.53 -36.21 38.34
N THR A 219 -18.72 -35.90 37.08
CA THR A 219 -18.38 -36.71 35.91
C THR A 219 -17.61 -35.85 34.93
N PRO A 220 -16.76 -36.44 34.10
CA PRO A 220 -16.11 -35.72 33.00
C PRO A 220 -17.14 -35.04 32.07
N VAL A 221 -17.16 -33.71 31.98
CA VAL A 221 -18.10 -32.93 31.12
C VAL A 221 -17.39 -32.36 29.89
N GLN A 222 -17.97 -32.55 28.70
CA GLN A 222 -17.51 -31.89 27.48
C GLN A 222 -18.04 -30.46 27.44
N LEU A 223 -17.16 -29.46 27.32
CA LEU A 223 -17.58 -28.06 27.30
C LEU A 223 -17.84 -27.53 25.89
N LEU A 224 -16.90 -27.80 24.99
CA LEU A 224 -16.89 -27.28 23.63
C LEU A 224 -16.14 -28.24 22.71
N ASN A 225 -16.58 -28.35 21.47
CA ASN A 225 -15.87 -29.02 20.39
C ASN A 225 -15.59 -28.00 19.28
N LEU A 226 -14.33 -27.59 19.14
CA LEU A 226 -13.89 -26.57 18.18
C LEU A 226 -13.59 -27.19 16.82
N LYS A 227 -14.52 -27.20 15.87
CA LYS A 227 -14.34 -27.83 14.56
C LYS A 227 -13.35 -27.13 13.63
N ARG A 228 -13.30 -25.80 13.67
CA ARG A 228 -12.46 -25.05 12.72
C ARG A 228 -12.02 -23.75 13.31
N VAL A 229 -10.79 -23.37 12.98
CA VAL A 229 -10.31 -22.00 13.12
C VAL A 229 -9.78 -21.56 11.76
N LYS A 230 -10.22 -20.41 11.29
CA LYS A 230 -9.74 -19.77 10.07
C LYS A 230 -9.30 -18.36 10.42
N ILE A 231 -8.19 -17.92 9.83
CA ILE A 231 -7.69 -16.55 9.96
C ILE A 231 -7.59 -15.98 8.55
N ASP A 232 -8.25 -14.85 8.32
CA ASP A 232 -8.19 -14.10 7.07
C ASP A 232 -7.65 -12.69 7.37
N GLY A 233 -6.68 -12.22 6.58
CA GLY A 233 -6.21 -10.84 6.61
C GLY A 233 -6.77 -10.07 5.42
N TYR A 234 -7.28 -8.87 5.67
CA TYR A 234 -7.69 -7.93 4.63
C TYR A 234 -6.84 -6.67 4.71
N ARG A 235 -6.20 -6.35 3.60
CA ARG A 235 -5.52 -5.09 3.35
C ARG A 235 -6.33 -4.35 2.29
N GLU A 236 -6.71 -3.11 2.59
CA GLU A 236 -7.20 -2.23 1.53
C GLU A 236 -6.01 -1.97 0.61
N ASP A 237 -6.12 -2.42 -0.64
CA ASP A 237 -5.11 -2.09 -1.63
C ASP A 237 -5.16 -0.58 -1.87
N VAL A 238 -4.02 0.07 -1.69
CA VAL A 238 -3.89 1.51 -1.86
C VAL A 238 -3.17 1.77 -3.17
N LYS A 239 -3.70 2.72 -3.95
CA LYS A 239 -3.05 3.18 -5.17
C LYS A 239 -1.65 3.71 -4.85
N LEU A 240 -0.64 3.21 -5.55
CA LEU A 240 0.75 3.58 -5.32
C LEU A 240 0.99 5.07 -5.61
N ASN A 241 1.81 5.72 -4.78
CA ASN A 241 2.35 7.01 -5.14
C ASN A 241 3.21 6.87 -6.40
N THR A 242 2.97 7.77 -7.37
CA THR A 242 3.60 7.71 -8.70
C THR A 242 4.05 9.10 -9.13
N THR A 243 5.24 9.17 -9.72
CA THR A 243 5.78 10.39 -10.34
C THR A 243 5.81 10.21 -11.86
N PHE A 244 5.49 11.26 -12.61
CA PHE A 244 5.37 11.22 -14.07
C PHE A 244 6.42 12.10 -14.72
N VAL A 245 6.96 11.63 -15.85
CA VAL A 245 7.75 12.45 -16.77
C VAL A 245 7.04 12.43 -18.12
N PRO A 246 6.57 13.59 -18.62
CA PRO A 246 6.57 14.88 -17.94
C PRO A 246 5.56 14.89 -16.77
N ASN A 247 5.70 15.84 -15.85
CA ASN A 247 4.74 16.00 -14.76
C ASN A 247 3.32 16.25 -15.30
N ASP A 248 2.29 15.88 -14.53
CA ASP A 248 0.90 16.17 -14.91
C ASP A 248 0.67 17.67 -15.14
N GLY A 249 0.04 18.01 -16.26
CA GLY A 249 -0.21 19.38 -16.71
C GLY A 249 1.02 20.11 -17.26
N ALA A 250 2.14 19.41 -17.50
CA ALA A 250 3.33 20.04 -18.07
C ALA A 250 3.05 20.61 -19.48
N LYS A 251 3.74 21.70 -19.81
CA LYS A 251 3.62 22.43 -21.09
C LYS A 251 4.93 22.44 -21.84
N ASP A 252 4.88 22.86 -23.10
CA ASP A 252 6.03 23.00 -23.99
C ASP A 252 6.85 21.73 -24.12
N ILE A 253 6.14 20.60 -24.07
CA ILE A 253 6.72 19.28 -24.15
C ILE A 253 7.18 18.98 -25.57
N ARG A 254 8.40 18.47 -25.72
CA ARG A 254 8.90 18.02 -27.02
C ARG A 254 8.17 16.75 -27.44
N VAL A 255 7.80 16.68 -28.72
CA VAL A 255 7.12 15.50 -29.30
C VAL A 255 8.00 14.25 -29.36
N ASP A 256 9.32 14.40 -29.27
CA ASP A 256 10.31 13.31 -29.31
C ASP A 256 10.84 12.88 -27.93
N GLN A 257 10.27 13.41 -26.84
CA GLN A 257 10.74 13.06 -25.50
C GLN A 257 10.36 11.62 -25.10
N THR A 258 11.11 11.09 -24.14
CA THR A 258 10.73 9.86 -23.42
C THR A 258 9.76 10.19 -22.30
N PHE A 259 8.69 9.40 -22.20
CA PHE A 259 7.69 9.43 -21.16
C PHE A 259 7.98 8.35 -20.12
N SER A 260 7.65 8.60 -18.86
CA SER A 260 7.75 7.56 -17.83
C SER A 260 6.80 7.76 -16.66
N ALA A 261 6.45 6.66 -16.00
CA ALA A 261 5.83 6.65 -14.68
C ALA A 261 6.73 5.85 -13.72
N GLU A 262 7.05 6.43 -12.57
CA GLU A 262 7.87 5.80 -11.52
C GLU A 262 7.05 5.65 -10.23
N PHE A 263 6.85 4.41 -9.82
CA PHE A 263 6.04 3.96 -8.70
C PHE A 263 6.89 3.79 -7.43
N GLU A 264 6.30 3.98 -6.25
CA GLU A 264 7.00 3.78 -4.98
C GLU A 264 7.45 2.33 -4.73
N SER A 265 6.69 1.37 -5.25
CA SER A 265 6.91 -0.08 -5.18
C SER A 265 7.02 -0.69 -6.58
N ALA A 266 7.56 -1.92 -6.65
CA ALA A 266 7.61 -2.65 -7.92
C ALA A 266 6.20 -3.04 -8.37
N VAL A 267 5.94 -2.94 -9.67
CA VAL A 267 4.69 -3.35 -10.30
C VAL A 267 4.92 -4.53 -11.23
N ASN A 268 3.85 -5.26 -11.55
CA ASN A 268 3.89 -6.26 -12.63
C ASN A 268 4.29 -5.59 -13.96
N GLU A 269 4.85 -6.38 -14.88
CA GLU A 269 5.26 -5.89 -16.19
C GLU A 269 4.10 -5.20 -16.92
N ILE A 270 4.34 -3.98 -17.39
CA ILE A 270 3.35 -3.20 -18.14
C ILE A 270 3.44 -3.57 -19.62
N MET A 271 2.31 -3.96 -20.20
CA MET A 271 2.18 -4.30 -21.61
C MET A 271 1.71 -3.09 -22.45
N PRO A 272 2.05 -3.01 -23.75
CA PRO A 272 1.66 -1.88 -24.60
C PRO A 272 0.15 -1.61 -24.63
N GLU A 273 -0.69 -2.64 -24.60
CA GLU A 273 -2.15 -2.53 -24.58
C GLU A 273 -2.73 -1.87 -23.32
N GLN A 274 -1.93 -1.80 -22.24
CA GLN A 274 -2.30 -1.11 -21.01
C GLN A 274 -2.07 0.39 -21.10
N ILE A 275 -1.39 0.87 -22.14
CA ILE A 275 -1.06 2.28 -22.33
C ILE A 275 -1.98 2.85 -23.39
N SER A 276 -2.82 3.80 -23.01
CA SER A 276 -3.63 4.57 -23.95
C SER A 276 -3.23 6.04 -23.93
N VAL A 277 -3.17 6.63 -25.12
CA VAL A 277 -2.89 8.06 -25.30
C VAL A 277 -4.07 8.65 -26.06
N THR A 278 -4.63 9.72 -25.52
CA THR A 278 -5.78 10.42 -26.13
C THR A 278 -5.46 11.90 -26.28
N GLY A 279 -6.00 12.52 -27.32
CA GLY A 279 -5.77 13.93 -27.66
C GLY A 279 -6.38 14.25 -29.01
N GLU A 280 -6.60 15.53 -29.31
CA GLU A 280 -7.25 15.95 -30.54
C GLU A 280 -6.45 15.48 -31.79
N GLY A 281 -7.09 14.64 -32.61
CA GLY A 281 -6.49 14.13 -33.83
C GLY A 281 -5.24 13.27 -33.61
N PHE A 282 -5.08 12.66 -32.44
CA PHE A 282 -4.05 11.65 -32.18
C PHE A 282 -4.33 10.38 -32.99
N ASN A 283 -3.34 9.93 -33.76
CA ASN A 283 -3.36 8.68 -34.52
C ASN A 283 -2.02 7.93 -34.41
N GLY A 284 -1.29 8.19 -33.32
CA GLY A 284 0.04 7.69 -33.07
C GLY A 284 0.08 6.32 -32.37
N SER A 285 1.27 5.94 -31.92
CA SER A 285 1.53 4.67 -31.23
C SER A 285 2.54 4.84 -30.10
N VAL A 286 2.46 3.95 -29.11
CA VAL A 286 3.47 3.80 -28.05
C VAL A 286 4.62 2.96 -28.58
N GLU A 287 5.85 3.41 -28.35
CA GLU A 287 7.08 2.78 -28.84
C GLU A 287 8.11 2.63 -27.71
N ASN A 288 9.08 1.74 -27.89
CA ASN A 288 10.23 1.56 -26.98
C ASN A 288 9.84 1.38 -25.50
N LEU A 289 8.72 0.68 -25.23
CA LEU A 289 8.27 0.36 -23.89
C LEU A 289 9.29 -0.53 -23.18
N LYS A 290 9.68 -0.14 -21.96
CA LYS A 290 10.59 -0.90 -21.10
C LYS A 290 10.27 -0.69 -19.63
N MET A 291 10.51 -1.73 -18.84
CA MET A 291 10.58 -1.65 -17.38
C MET A 291 12.02 -1.36 -16.93
N GLU A 292 12.18 -0.50 -15.93
CA GLU A 292 13.43 -0.06 -15.32
C GLU A 292 13.31 -0.12 -13.78
N ASN A 293 14.43 0.08 -13.07
CA ASN A 293 14.49 0.15 -11.60
C ASN A 293 13.81 -1.05 -10.91
N ASP A 294 14.12 -2.27 -11.36
CA ASP A 294 13.55 -3.52 -10.82
C ASP A 294 12.01 -3.53 -10.80
N GLY A 295 11.39 -3.02 -11.87
CA GLY A 295 9.94 -2.97 -12.03
C GLY A 295 9.27 -1.76 -11.38
N LYS A 296 10.03 -0.80 -10.87
CA LYS A 296 9.48 0.45 -10.29
C LYS A 296 9.22 1.55 -11.31
N LYS A 297 9.77 1.44 -12.51
CA LYS A 297 9.63 2.49 -13.53
C LYS A 297 9.28 1.90 -14.88
N VAL A 298 8.26 2.46 -15.52
CA VAL A 298 7.93 2.18 -16.91
C VAL A 298 8.31 3.40 -17.76
N ALA A 299 9.05 3.17 -18.86
CA ALA A 299 9.48 4.22 -19.78
C ALA A 299 9.14 3.84 -21.23
N PHE A 300 8.70 4.82 -22.02
CA PHE A 300 8.28 4.63 -23.40
C PHE A 300 8.35 5.94 -24.20
N ASN A 301 8.22 5.85 -25.51
CA ASN A 301 8.10 6.97 -26.43
C ASN A 301 6.69 6.97 -27.03
N ILE A 302 6.22 8.13 -27.50
CA ILE A 302 4.95 8.25 -28.21
C ILE A 302 5.23 8.86 -29.58
N ALA A 303 4.95 8.10 -30.64
CA ALA A 303 4.99 8.60 -32.01
C ALA A 303 3.67 9.29 -32.38
N GLY A 304 3.68 10.17 -33.38
CA GLY A 304 2.46 10.81 -33.90
C GLY A 304 1.87 11.91 -33.02
N LEU A 305 2.61 12.42 -32.04
CA LEU A 305 2.26 13.65 -31.33
C LEU A 305 2.38 14.84 -32.29
N LYS A 306 1.34 15.68 -32.32
CA LYS A 306 1.31 16.96 -33.03
C LYS A 306 1.76 18.05 -32.09
N SER A 307 2.40 19.08 -32.62
CA SER A 307 2.75 20.25 -31.81
C SER A 307 1.54 21.04 -31.35
N ASN A 308 1.73 21.81 -30.27
CA ASN A 308 0.71 22.67 -29.66
C ASN A 308 -0.62 21.96 -29.33
N SER A 309 -0.56 20.66 -29.02
CA SER A 309 -1.71 19.82 -28.69
C SER A 309 -1.62 19.28 -27.26
N THR A 310 -2.78 19.11 -26.61
CA THR A 310 -2.87 18.49 -25.27
C THR A 310 -3.21 17.02 -25.39
N TYR A 311 -2.47 16.20 -24.65
CA TYR A 311 -2.63 14.75 -24.59
C TYR A 311 -2.83 14.28 -23.16
N THR A 312 -3.55 13.18 -23.01
CA THR A 312 -3.75 12.46 -21.75
C THR A 312 -3.26 11.03 -21.94
N ILE A 313 -2.37 10.59 -21.06
CA ILE A 313 -1.88 9.22 -20.98
C ILE A 313 -2.62 8.52 -19.85
N THR A 314 -3.08 7.29 -20.11
CA THR A 314 -3.63 6.39 -19.10
C THR A 314 -2.87 5.07 -19.14
N LEU A 315 -2.32 4.66 -17.99
CA LEU A 315 -1.88 3.29 -17.72
C LEU A 315 -3.01 2.55 -17.01
N SER A 316 -3.57 1.54 -17.65
CA SER A 316 -4.70 0.77 -17.12
C SER A 316 -4.27 -0.56 -16.51
N ASN A 317 -5.00 -1.00 -15.50
CA ASN A 317 -4.80 -2.29 -14.84
C ASN A 317 -3.36 -2.52 -14.34
N VAL A 318 -2.77 -1.53 -13.66
CA VAL A 318 -1.43 -1.67 -13.08
C VAL A 318 -1.55 -2.36 -11.72
N TYR A 319 -0.84 -3.47 -11.55
CA TYR A 319 -0.82 -4.26 -10.31
C TYR A 319 0.49 -4.04 -9.57
N GLU A 320 0.44 -3.74 -8.27
CA GLU A 320 1.62 -3.88 -7.42
C GLU A 320 2.06 -5.35 -7.39
N GLN A 321 3.36 -5.60 -7.38
CA GLN A 321 3.86 -6.96 -7.45
C GLN A 321 3.42 -7.76 -6.20
N GLY A 322 2.67 -8.85 -6.42
CA GLY A 322 2.10 -9.67 -5.34
C GLY A 322 0.70 -9.24 -4.87
N THR A 323 0.06 -8.27 -5.52
CA THR A 323 -1.33 -7.89 -5.25
C THR A 323 -2.27 -8.29 -6.40
N GLU A 324 -3.56 -8.45 -6.08
CA GLU A 324 -4.60 -8.80 -7.06
C GLU A 324 -5.44 -7.60 -7.51
N THR A 325 -5.31 -6.45 -6.83
CA THR A 325 -6.05 -5.23 -7.18
C THR A 325 -5.25 -4.39 -8.16
N ALA A 326 -5.90 -4.02 -9.27
CA ALA A 326 -5.33 -3.16 -10.28
C ALA A 326 -5.74 -1.70 -10.06
N PHE A 327 -4.85 -0.77 -10.41
CA PHE A 327 -5.13 0.66 -10.41
C PHE A 327 -4.83 1.29 -11.77
N ASP A 328 -5.62 2.29 -12.13
CA ASP A 328 -5.38 3.10 -13.33
C ASP A 328 -4.64 4.39 -12.97
N TYR A 329 -3.68 4.80 -13.79
CA TYR A 329 -2.90 6.03 -13.61
C TYR A 329 -3.09 6.92 -14.82
N THR A 330 -3.45 8.19 -14.59
CA THR A 330 -3.74 9.14 -15.67
C THR A 330 -3.01 10.44 -15.42
N TRP A 331 -2.37 10.98 -16.45
CA TRP A 331 -1.79 12.32 -16.43
C TRP A 331 -1.84 12.97 -17.82
N SER A 332 -1.72 14.28 -17.85
CA SER A 332 -1.84 15.11 -19.04
C SER A 332 -0.58 15.92 -19.32
N PHE A 333 -0.37 16.30 -20.58
CA PHE A 333 0.68 17.23 -20.98
C PHE A 333 0.29 17.96 -22.26
N THR A 334 0.93 19.11 -22.51
CA THR A 334 0.77 19.89 -23.74
C THR A 334 2.11 19.97 -24.46
N THR A 335 2.15 19.53 -25.71
CA THR A 335 3.34 19.65 -26.56
C THR A 335 3.59 21.10 -26.94
N GLY A 336 4.86 21.51 -27.04
CA GLY A 336 5.25 22.82 -27.55
C GLY A 336 5.32 22.87 -29.07
N ASP A 337 5.97 23.92 -29.57
CA ASP A 337 6.27 24.08 -31.00
C ASP A 337 7.15 22.93 -31.53
N SER A 338 6.98 22.61 -32.81
CA SER A 338 7.71 21.54 -33.51
C SER A 338 9.17 21.86 -33.80
N ILE A 339 9.59 23.09 -33.50
CA ILE A 339 10.91 23.60 -33.79
C ILE A 339 11.61 23.93 -32.47
N ALA A 340 12.75 23.27 -32.25
CA ALA A 340 13.65 23.56 -31.14
C ALA A 340 14.94 24.18 -31.66
N PHE A 341 15.40 25.24 -31.00
CA PHE A 341 16.69 25.86 -31.28
C PHE A 341 17.71 25.50 -30.20
N GLY A 342 18.84 24.93 -30.65
CA GLY A 342 19.96 24.65 -29.78
C GLY A 342 20.79 25.91 -29.46
N ARG A 343 21.89 25.71 -28.73
CA ARG A 343 22.77 26.79 -28.31
C ARG A 343 23.45 27.43 -29.53
N ALA A 344 23.30 28.74 -29.67
CA ALA A 344 24.01 29.52 -30.68
C ALA A 344 25.53 29.38 -30.50
N ARG A 345 26.27 29.34 -31.61
CA ARG A 345 27.73 29.27 -31.63
C ARG A 345 28.38 30.01 -32.77
N LEU A 346 29.62 30.48 -32.59
CA LEU A 346 30.40 30.98 -33.73
C LEU A 346 30.77 29.81 -34.64
N LYS A 347 30.61 30.00 -35.96
CA LYS A 347 30.89 28.97 -36.98
C LYS A 347 32.32 28.44 -36.90
N ASN A 348 33.27 29.34 -36.65
CA ASN A 348 34.70 29.02 -36.54
C ASN A 348 35.12 28.61 -35.11
N GLY A 349 34.18 28.58 -34.15
CA GLY A 349 34.50 28.50 -32.72
C GLY A 349 35.18 29.78 -32.19
N GLY A 350 35.55 29.78 -30.91
CA GLY A 350 36.29 30.88 -30.26
C GLY A 350 35.43 32.05 -29.77
N ASP A 351 36.10 33.17 -29.53
CA ASP A 351 35.51 34.45 -29.09
C ASP A 351 35.14 35.35 -30.27
N LEU A 352 34.34 36.38 -30.01
CA LEU A 352 34.02 37.40 -31.02
C LEU A 352 35.27 38.19 -31.42
N THR A 353 35.40 38.44 -32.72
CA THR A 353 36.49 39.25 -33.29
C THR A 353 35.97 40.53 -33.92
N LEU A 354 36.83 41.55 -34.05
CA LEU A 354 36.50 42.75 -34.84
C LEU A 354 36.20 42.35 -36.29
N GLY A 355 35.19 42.96 -36.88
CA GLY A 355 34.71 42.62 -38.22
C GLY A 355 33.59 41.58 -38.20
N GLN A 356 33.50 40.80 -39.28
CA GLN A 356 32.38 39.87 -39.54
C GLN A 356 32.56 38.55 -38.77
N ASN A 357 31.53 38.16 -38.03
CA ASN A 357 31.46 36.90 -37.28
C ASN A 357 30.20 36.14 -37.72
N THR A 358 30.34 34.89 -38.16
CA THR A 358 29.18 34.05 -38.50
C THR A 358 28.70 33.30 -37.27
N VAL A 359 27.46 33.56 -36.88
CA VAL A 359 26.75 32.85 -35.81
C VAL A 359 25.93 31.73 -36.43
N VAL A 360 25.93 30.59 -35.75
CA VAL A 360 25.23 29.36 -36.12
C VAL A 360 24.26 28.99 -35.00
N VAL A 361 22.97 28.92 -35.33
CA VAL A 361 21.94 28.39 -34.42
C VAL A 361 21.48 27.05 -34.95
N PRO A 362 21.86 25.92 -34.31
CA PRO A 362 21.36 24.62 -34.72
C PRO A 362 19.86 24.54 -34.43
N TYR A 363 19.10 23.89 -35.32
CA TYR A 363 17.67 23.63 -35.11
C TYR A 363 17.35 22.15 -35.29
N THR A 364 16.29 21.71 -34.61
CA THR A 364 15.62 20.44 -34.83
C THR A 364 14.15 20.73 -35.11
N ASN A 365 13.65 20.21 -36.23
CA ASN A 365 12.26 20.34 -36.67
C ASN A 365 11.62 18.96 -36.66
N SER A 366 10.87 18.64 -35.61
CA SER A 366 10.31 17.31 -35.38
C SER A 366 9.21 16.92 -36.37
N GLU A 367 8.55 17.89 -36.98
CA GLU A 367 7.49 17.65 -37.98
C GLU A 367 8.04 17.47 -39.39
N ASN A 368 9.33 17.79 -39.62
CA ASN A 368 9.99 17.73 -40.93
C ASN A 368 9.17 18.43 -42.04
N THR A 369 8.48 19.51 -41.68
CA THR A 369 7.73 20.37 -42.59
C THR A 369 8.47 21.70 -42.76
N ALA A 370 8.36 22.32 -43.94
CA ALA A 370 8.95 23.63 -44.19
C ALA A 370 8.46 24.64 -43.12
N PHE A 371 9.37 25.44 -42.59
CA PHE A 371 9.02 26.49 -41.63
C PHE A 371 9.74 27.80 -41.88
N ASP A 372 9.15 28.88 -41.39
CA ASP A 372 9.71 30.22 -41.40
C ASP A 372 10.09 30.62 -39.98
N VAL A 373 11.24 31.28 -39.81
CA VAL A 373 11.64 31.85 -38.54
C VAL A 373 12.40 33.15 -38.73
N CYS A 374 12.26 34.03 -37.75
CA CYS A 374 12.93 35.31 -37.69
C CYS A 374 13.91 35.29 -36.51
N ALA A 375 15.18 35.61 -36.75
CA ALA A 375 16.18 35.81 -35.70
C ALA A 375 16.36 37.31 -35.46
N VAL A 376 16.04 37.78 -34.25
CA VAL A 376 16.40 39.13 -33.80
C VAL A 376 17.76 39.04 -33.11
N VAL A 377 18.75 39.68 -33.73
CA VAL A 377 20.14 39.63 -33.29
C VAL A 377 20.50 41.00 -32.73
N ALA A 378 20.79 41.06 -31.44
CA ALA A 378 21.16 42.28 -30.75
C ALA A 378 22.63 42.24 -30.34
N VAL A 379 23.39 43.24 -30.78
CA VAL A 379 24.75 43.50 -30.28
C VAL A 379 24.63 44.38 -29.04
N CYS A 380 25.16 43.88 -27.93
CA CYS A 380 25.07 44.50 -26.62
C CYS A 380 26.45 44.97 -26.16
N GLN A 381 26.48 46.08 -25.40
CA GLN A 381 27.65 46.59 -24.71
C GLN A 381 27.43 46.57 -23.19
N GLY A 382 28.41 46.04 -22.44
CA GLY A 382 28.41 46.02 -20.98
C GLY A 382 28.35 44.60 -20.39
N ALA A 383 27.84 44.48 -19.16
CA ALA A 383 27.72 43.19 -18.48
C ALA A 383 26.38 42.50 -18.82
N ASN A 384 26.32 41.18 -18.73
CA ASN A 384 25.15 40.40 -19.13
C ASN A 384 23.83 40.81 -18.43
N ASN A 385 23.93 41.27 -17.18
CA ASN A 385 22.81 41.74 -16.36
C ASN A 385 22.58 43.26 -16.42
N ARG A 386 23.48 44.02 -17.07
CA ARG A 386 23.42 45.49 -17.25
C ARG A 386 24.12 45.88 -18.54
N TYR A 387 23.37 45.91 -19.63
CA TYR A 387 23.89 46.21 -20.96
C TYR A 387 23.01 47.22 -21.69
N LYS A 388 23.60 47.85 -22.72
CA LYS A 388 22.91 48.65 -23.73
C LYS A 388 22.94 47.89 -25.04
N ILE A 389 21.81 47.84 -25.74
CA ILE A 389 21.78 47.40 -27.15
C ILE A 389 22.39 48.53 -27.98
N VAL A 390 23.51 48.25 -28.65
CA VAL A 390 24.24 49.21 -29.48
C VAL A 390 23.92 49.05 -30.96
N ASP A 391 23.53 47.85 -31.37
CA ASP A 391 23.03 47.54 -32.70
C ASP A 391 22.04 46.37 -32.63
N ALA A 392 21.12 46.29 -33.58
CA ALA A 392 20.23 45.15 -33.72
C ALA A 392 19.73 45.03 -35.16
N PHE A 393 19.61 43.80 -35.62
CA PHE A 393 19.03 43.49 -36.93
C PHE A 393 18.16 42.25 -36.87
N ILE A 394 17.41 42.05 -37.94
CA ILE A 394 16.49 40.93 -38.11
C ILE A 394 16.96 40.13 -39.32
N GLU A 395 17.18 38.83 -39.12
CA GLU A 395 17.41 37.88 -40.20
C GLU A 395 16.16 37.01 -40.37
N GLU A 396 15.61 36.96 -41.58
CA GLU A 396 14.45 36.13 -41.91
C GLU A 396 14.89 34.89 -42.67
N PHE A 397 14.54 33.73 -42.13
CA PHE A 397 14.75 32.44 -42.79
C PHE A 397 13.40 31.91 -43.23
N THR A 398 13.23 31.69 -44.53
CA THR A 398 11.98 31.20 -45.11
C THR A 398 12.18 29.84 -45.76
N GLN A 399 11.14 29.00 -45.71
CA GLN A 399 11.14 27.65 -46.31
C GLN A 399 12.33 26.80 -45.84
N ILE A 400 12.61 26.84 -44.53
CA ILE A 400 13.63 25.97 -43.95
C ILE A 400 13.10 24.54 -43.96
N ASP A 401 13.74 23.68 -44.74
CA ASP A 401 13.42 22.28 -44.86
C ASP A 401 14.38 21.40 -44.02
N GLY A 402 13.91 20.20 -43.70
CA GLY A 402 14.71 19.14 -43.09
C GLY A 402 14.59 19.03 -41.58
N LEU A 403 14.84 17.80 -41.09
CA LEU A 403 14.72 17.41 -39.68
C LEU A 403 15.71 18.16 -38.76
N ASN A 404 16.92 18.42 -39.24
CA ASN A 404 17.96 19.11 -38.50
C ASN A 404 18.77 20.00 -39.44
N GLY A 405 19.24 21.14 -38.93
CA GLY A 405 20.11 22.02 -39.69
C GLY A 405 20.71 23.14 -38.86
N ASN A 406 21.27 24.12 -39.56
CA ASN A 406 21.93 25.28 -38.98
C ASN A 406 21.36 26.54 -39.62
N LEU A 407 20.93 27.49 -38.80
CA LEU A 407 20.67 28.86 -39.25
C LEU A 407 21.95 29.65 -39.10
N GLU A 408 22.45 30.20 -40.20
CA GLU A 408 23.68 30.97 -40.22
C GLU A 408 23.37 32.43 -40.54
N PHE A 409 23.95 33.34 -39.77
CA PHE A 409 23.84 34.77 -40.01
C PHE A 409 25.10 35.50 -39.55
N ASP A 410 25.40 36.61 -40.22
CA ASP A 410 26.62 37.37 -39.99
C ASP A 410 26.38 38.58 -39.09
N VAL A 411 27.25 38.75 -38.11
CA VAL A 411 27.28 39.88 -37.19
C VAL A 411 28.59 40.63 -37.36
N THR A 412 28.52 41.92 -37.67
CA THR A 412 29.72 42.76 -37.78
C THR A 412 29.94 43.55 -36.50
N LEU A 413 31.14 43.46 -35.93
CA LEU A 413 31.56 44.26 -34.79
C LEU A 413 32.50 45.40 -35.23
N ASP A 414 32.13 46.63 -34.87
CA ASP A 414 32.91 47.84 -35.12
C ASP A 414 33.93 48.16 -33.99
N SER A 415 33.81 47.46 -32.86
CA SER A 415 34.60 47.65 -31.64
C SER A 415 34.64 46.36 -30.82
N ASN A 416 35.76 46.09 -30.13
CA ASN A 416 35.96 44.87 -29.33
C ASN A 416 35.75 45.09 -27.83
N THR A 417 35.48 46.31 -27.39
CA THR A 417 35.38 46.59 -25.95
C THR A 417 33.99 46.24 -25.42
N ASP A 418 33.93 45.23 -24.56
CA ASP A 418 32.75 44.77 -23.80
C ASP A 418 31.52 44.45 -24.66
N ARG A 419 31.72 43.84 -25.84
CA ARG A 419 30.64 43.45 -26.75
C ARG A 419 30.21 42.01 -26.55
N PHE A 420 28.90 41.75 -26.70
CA PHE A 420 28.33 40.41 -26.80
C PHE A 420 27.05 40.39 -27.61
N ILE A 421 26.58 39.20 -28.02
CA ILE A 421 25.40 39.02 -28.87
C ILE A 421 24.27 38.36 -28.07
N LYS A 422 23.04 38.88 -28.19
CA LYS A 422 21.81 38.20 -27.78
C LYS A 422 20.98 37.85 -29.01
N ILE A 423 20.43 36.64 -29.03
CA ILE A 423 19.62 36.13 -30.15
C ILE A 423 18.25 35.76 -29.59
N PHE A 424 17.22 36.17 -30.30
CA PHE A 424 15.83 35.82 -30.01
C PHE A 424 15.23 35.21 -31.27
N MET A 425 14.67 34.01 -31.15
CA MET A 425 14.02 33.32 -32.28
C MET A 425 12.51 33.59 -32.21
N LEU A 426 11.95 34.09 -33.30
CA LEU A 426 10.53 34.41 -33.43
C LEU A 426 9.91 33.56 -34.53
N LYS A 427 8.91 32.76 -34.16
CA LYS A 427 8.02 32.09 -35.12
C LYS A 427 6.97 33.06 -35.61
N ASP A 428 6.70 33.04 -36.91
CA ASP A 428 5.68 33.89 -37.56
C ASP A 428 5.81 35.38 -37.22
N LYS A 429 7.03 35.83 -36.89
CA LYS A 429 7.37 37.20 -36.46
C LYS A 429 6.66 37.67 -35.17
N GLN A 430 6.00 36.80 -34.42
CA GLN A 430 5.19 37.18 -33.25
C GLN A 430 5.49 36.35 -32.00
N THR A 431 5.78 35.06 -32.15
CA THR A 431 5.91 34.15 -31.01
C THR A 431 7.37 33.89 -30.69
N LEU A 432 7.82 34.30 -29.51
CA LEU A 432 9.17 34.03 -29.03
C LEU A 432 9.34 32.54 -28.73
N ILE A 433 10.25 31.87 -29.44
CA ILE A 433 10.65 30.49 -29.16
C ILE A 433 11.80 30.51 -28.14
N PRO A 434 11.65 29.86 -26.97
CA PRO A 434 12.72 29.75 -26.00
C PRO A 434 13.91 28.97 -26.57
N MET A 435 15.12 29.48 -26.39
CA MET A 435 16.38 28.76 -26.71
C MET A 435 16.87 27.97 -25.49
N ALA A 436 17.53 26.84 -25.71
CA ALA A 436 17.88 25.84 -24.69
C ALA A 436 18.75 26.31 -23.49
N THR A 437 19.29 27.53 -23.49
CA THR A 437 20.00 28.14 -22.35
C THR A 437 19.97 29.66 -22.48
N GLU A 438 19.97 30.39 -21.36
CA GLU A 438 20.09 31.85 -21.33
C GLU A 438 21.20 32.36 -22.26
N GLN A 439 20.77 33.08 -23.30
CA GLN A 439 21.49 34.08 -24.10
C GLN A 439 23.02 34.07 -23.95
N LEU A 440 23.68 33.29 -24.80
CA LEU A 440 25.12 33.11 -24.71
C LEU A 440 25.92 34.38 -25.03
N LEU A 441 26.73 34.81 -24.06
CA LEU A 441 27.77 35.82 -24.24
C LEU A 441 28.97 35.20 -24.92
N TYR A 442 29.28 35.70 -26.10
CA TYR A 442 30.66 35.81 -26.55
C TYR A 442 31.17 37.17 -26.10
N THR A 443 32.19 37.22 -25.26
CA THR A 443 32.88 38.47 -24.95
C THR A 443 34.01 38.63 -25.96
N ALA A 444 34.03 39.75 -26.68
CA ALA A 444 35.22 40.11 -27.45
C ALA A 444 36.39 40.32 -26.48
N ASN A 445 37.51 39.63 -26.71
CA ASN A 445 38.76 39.79 -25.96
C ASN A 445 39.65 40.90 -26.57
#